data_AF-A0A321LCH0-F1
#
_entry.id   AF-A0A321LCH0-F1
#
_cell.length_a   1.000
_cell.length_b   1.000
_cell.length_c   1.000
_cell.angle_alpha   90.00
_cell.angle_beta   90.00
_cell.angle_gamma   90.00
#
_symmetry.space_group_name_H-M   'P 1'
#
loop_
_entity.id
_entity.type
_entity.pdbx_description
1 polymer ?
#
loop_
_entity_poly.entity_id
_entity_poly.type
_entity_poly.pdbx_seq_one_letter_code
_entity_poly.pdbx_strand_id
1 'polypeptide(L)'
;MLERLDKSPAQFELVNPGLGKTQPVSLSRSAFVAFLRPVLYVPQLASAFPLMVHQAFQNDFRFYGGVVFQLSATFEKTLARGMSFSVICAEDVPNITEEEIKRDTFGTYLGDYTIRLFQKACHEWPRGSIPKNFFEPFRSDVPVLLISGVLDPATPPEMARDVASRLSHGRLVEIPEGTHGTGSPCIDGLILKFVTQGSADGLDTSCVSQIHLPPFVTQEQIEAARSQNK
;
A
#
# COMPACT_ATOMS: atom_id res chain seq x y z
N MET A 1 12.84 -1.68 19.11
CA MET A 1 13.38 -1.22 17.81
C MET A 1 12.99 0.22 17.54
N LEU A 2 11.69 0.55 17.43
CA LEU A 2 11.23 1.92 17.12
C LEU A 2 11.73 2.96 18.14
N GLU A 3 11.71 2.64 19.44
CA GLU A 3 12.29 3.48 20.50
C GLU A 3 13.78 3.78 20.31
N ARG A 4 14.54 2.88 19.65
CA ARG A 4 15.96 3.16 19.31
C ARG A 4 16.06 4.17 18.18
N LEU A 5 15.19 4.04 17.18
CA LEU A 5 15.11 4.97 16.05
C LEU A 5 14.60 6.37 16.46
N ASP A 6 13.84 6.47 17.55
CA ASP A 6 13.43 7.76 18.13
C ASP A 6 14.62 8.53 18.71
N LYS A 7 15.61 7.83 19.28
CA LYS A 7 16.80 8.44 19.87
C LYS A 7 17.82 8.86 18.82
N SER A 8 18.01 8.05 17.78
CA SER A 8 18.97 8.32 16.71
C SER A 8 18.64 7.51 15.45
N PRO A 9 18.82 8.09 14.24
CA PRO A 9 18.70 7.34 13.00
C PRO A 9 19.68 6.14 12.94
N ALA A 10 19.22 5.02 12.40
CA ALA A 10 20.10 3.89 12.13
C ALA A 10 21.07 4.23 10.99
N GLN A 11 22.34 3.84 11.13
CA GLN A 11 23.38 4.02 10.12
C GLN A 11 23.81 2.67 9.58
N PHE A 12 23.84 2.52 8.26
CA PHE A 12 24.31 1.32 7.58
C PHE A 12 24.72 1.65 6.14
N GLU A 13 25.32 0.69 5.45
CA GLU A 13 25.73 0.85 4.05
C GLU A 13 24.88 -0.02 3.13
N LEU A 14 24.55 0.51 1.95
CA LEU A 14 23.90 -0.24 0.87
C LEU A 14 24.66 -0.07 -0.44
N VAL A 15 24.67 -1.11 -1.26
CA VAL A 15 25.11 -0.99 -2.66
C VAL A 15 23.98 -0.34 -3.44
N ASN A 16 24.27 0.77 -4.11
CA ASN A 16 23.38 1.37 -5.09
C ASN A 16 23.56 0.63 -6.44
N PRO A 17 22.60 -0.19 -6.89
CA PRO A 17 22.78 -0.98 -8.10
C PRO A 17 22.83 -0.15 -9.38
N GLY A 18 22.31 1.08 -9.38
CA GLY A 18 22.44 2.00 -10.52
C GLY A 18 23.85 2.57 -10.67
N LEU A 19 24.60 2.66 -9.56
CA LEU A 19 25.96 3.22 -9.54
C LEU A 19 27.06 2.17 -9.32
N GLY A 20 26.70 0.96 -8.89
CA GLY A 20 27.64 -0.09 -8.47
C GLY A 20 28.48 0.30 -7.23
N LYS A 21 28.07 1.32 -6.48
CA LYS A 21 28.83 1.88 -5.34
C LYS A 21 28.10 1.68 -4.03
N THR A 22 28.86 1.35 -2.99
CA THR A 22 28.40 1.37 -1.61
C THR A 22 28.18 2.81 -1.16
N GLN A 23 27.03 3.08 -0.54
CA GLN A 23 26.65 4.39 -0.02
C GLN A 23 26.18 4.29 1.43
N PRO A 24 26.55 5.25 2.29
CA PRO A 24 26.00 5.34 3.63
C PRO A 24 24.53 5.73 3.59
N VAL A 25 23.74 5.12 4.48
CA VAL A 25 22.30 5.34 4.63
C VAL A 25 22.02 5.71 6.08
N SER A 26 21.30 6.83 6.25
CA SER A 26 20.75 7.28 7.53
C SER A 26 19.24 7.08 7.53
N LEU A 27 18.75 6.17 8.37
CA LEU A 27 17.34 5.78 8.41
C LEU A 27 16.68 6.28 9.69
N SER A 28 15.80 7.27 9.55
CA SER A 28 15.00 7.78 10.66
C SER A 28 13.83 6.84 11.02
N ARG A 29 13.25 7.01 12.21
CA ARG A 29 12.01 6.32 12.61
C ARG A 29 10.89 6.53 11.61
N SER A 30 10.66 7.79 11.20
CA SER A 30 9.59 8.15 10.25
C SER A 30 9.79 7.51 8.88
N ALA A 31 11.04 7.49 8.37
CA ALA A 31 11.35 6.81 7.12
C ALA A 31 11.15 5.30 7.26
N PHE A 32 11.57 4.69 8.37
CA PHE A 32 11.34 3.27 8.61
C PHE A 32 9.84 2.92 8.56
N VAL A 33 8.99 3.63 9.32
CA VAL A 33 7.56 3.28 9.36
C VAL A 33 6.81 3.64 8.07
N ALA A 34 7.15 4.76 7.43
CA ALA A 34 6.45 5.21 6.23
C ALA A 34 6.65 4.26 5.04
N PHE A 35 7.84 3.67 4.90
CA PHE A 35 8.15 2.76 3.80
C PHE A 35 7.79 1.28 4.09
N LEU A 36 7.31 0.95 5.30
CA LEU A 36 6.69 -0.36 5.56
C LEU A 36 5.35 -0.53 4.84
N ARG A 37 4.55 0.54 4.70
CA ARG A 37 3.25 0.45 4.02
C ARG A 37 3.38 0.04 2.54
N PRO A 38 4.22 0.69 1.71
CA PRO A 38 4.41 0.27 0.32
C PRO A 38 4.89 -1.17 0.13
N VAL A 39 5.66 -1.72 1.08
CA VAL A 39 6.07 -3.14 1.06
C VAL A 39 4.86 -4.08 1.08
N LEU A 40 3.79 -3.71 1.79
CA LEU A 40 2.58 -4.53 1.92
C LEU A 40 1.72 -4.56 0.65
N TYR A 41 1.98 -3.68 -0.33
CA TYR A 41 1.24 -3.64 -1.60
C TYR A 41 1.60 -4.81 -2.52
N VAL A 42 2.80 -5.38 -2.35
CA VAL A 42 3.32 -6.44 -3.23
C VAL A 42 3.31 -7.76 -2.47
N PRO A 43 2.53 -8.78 -2.87
CA PRO A 43 2.41 -10.05 -2.14
C PRO A 43 3.74 -10.71 -1.77
N GLN A 44 4.70 -10.69 -2.70
CA GLN A 44 6.03 -11.27 -2.51
C GLN A 44 6.84 -10.51 -1.45
N LEU A 45 6.70 -9.19 -1.39
CA LEU A 45 7.39 -8.37 -0.39
C LEU A 45 6.69 -8.42 0.97
N ALA A 46 5.35 -8.50 0.99
CA ALA A 46 4.57 -8.74 2.20
C ALA A 46 4.99 -10.05 2.88
N SER A 47 5.31 -11.09 2.11
CA SER A 47 5.82 -12.36 2.64
C SER A 47 7.20 -12.25 3.31
N ALA A 48 8.01 -11.27 2.90
CA ALA A 48 9.31 -10.98 3.52
C ALA A 48 9.21 -9.98 4.69
N PHE A 49 8.02 -9.42 4.95
CA PHE A 49 7.80 -8.41 5.99
C PHE A 49 8.24 -8.87 7.38
N PRO A 50 7.88 -10.08 7.87
CA PRO A 50 8.31 -10.53 9.19
C PRO A 50 9.82 -10.60 9.33
N LEU A 51 10.52 -11.05 8.28
CA LEU A 51 11.99 -11.14 8.28
C LEU A 51 12.64 -9.75 8.30
N MET A 52 12.12 -8.80 7.52
CA MET A 52 12.60 -7.41 7.55
C MET A 52 12.46 -6.81 8.95
N VAL A 53 11.33 -7.00 9.62
CA VAL A 53 11.10 -6.53 10.98
C VAL A 53 12.02 -7.24 11.98
N HIS A 54 12.21 -8.56 11.83
CA HIS A 54 13.08 -9.36 12.68
C HIS A 54 14.55 -8.91 12.60
N GLN A 55 15.10 -8.75 11.40
CA GLN A 55 16.47 -8.29 11.20
C GLN A 55 16.65 -6.84 11.70
N ALA A 56 15.69 -5.96 11.43
CA ALA A 56 15.72 -4.59 11.96
C ALA A 56 15.67 -4.57 13.49
N PHE A 57 14.96 -5.51 14.13
CA PHE A 57 15.00 -5.69 15.58
C PHE A 57 16.40 -6.08 16.08
N GLN A 58 17.14 -6.89 15.31
CA GLN A 58 18.54 -7.26 15.54
C GLN A 58 19.56 -6.19 15.09
N ASN A 59 19.10 -4.99 14.72
CA ASN A 59 19.92 -3.87 14.26
C ASN A 59 20.57 -4.09 12.88
N ASP A 60 20.07 -5.03 12.07
CA ASP A 60 20.41 -5.19 10.66
C ASP A 60 19.30 -4.64 9.76
N PHE A 61 19.54 -3.46 9.19
CA PHE A 61 18.58 -2.77 8.32
C PHE A 61 18.84 -2.99 6.83
N ARG A 62 19.86 -3.78 6.45
CA ARG A 62 20.33 -3.86 5.07
C ARG A 62 19.29 -4.49 4.14
N PHE A 63 18.61 -5.54 4.60
CA PHE A 63 17.56 -6.18 3.80
C PHE A 63 16.37 -5.24 3.56
N TYR A 64 15.84 -4.66 4.64
CA TYR A 64 14.79 -3.64 4.58
C TYR A 64 15.19 -2.47 3.66
N GLY A 65 16.39 -1.92 3.87
CA GLY A 65 16.89 -0.78 3.10
C GLY A 65 17.05 -1.11 1.61
N GLY A 66 17.54 -2.31 1.29
CA GLY A 66 17.64 -2.78 -0.09
C GLY A 66 16.27 -2.89 -0.77
N VAL A 67 15.28 -3.50 -0.10
CA VAL A 67 13.91 -3.62 -0.59
C VAL A 67 13.28 -2.24 -0.82
N VAL A 68 13.36 -1.36 0.18
CA VAL A 68 12.76 -0.01 0.10
C VAL A 68 13.44 0.84 -0.96
N PHE A 69 14.76 0.75 -1.13
CA PHE A 69 15.47 1.48 -2.17
C PHE A 69 14.97 1.07 -3.57
N GLN A 70 14.85 -0.24 -3.84
CA GLN A 70 14.33 -0.75 -5.11
C GLN A 70 12.89 -0.32 -5.34
N LEU A 71 12.05 -0.50 -4.32
CA LEU A 71 10.62 -0.20 -4.41
C LEU A 71 10.37 1.30 -4.64
N SER A 72 11.11 2.16 -3.93
CA SER A 72 11.01 3.62 -4.10
C SER A 72 11.43 4.06 -5.50
N ALA A 73 12.53 3.51 -6.04
CA ALA A 73 12.97 3.81 -7.39
C ALA A 73 11.95 3.39 -8.46
N THR A 74 11.24 2.28 -8.24
CA THR A 74 10.14 1.86 -9.10
C THR A 74 8.95 2.82 -9.01
N PHE A 75 8.53 3.19 -7.81
CA PHE A 75 7.41 4.12 -7.62
C PHE A 75 7.66 5.51 -8.21
N GLU A 76 8.86 6.07 -8.05
CA GLU A 76 9.19 7.37 -8.64
C GLU A 76 9.13 7.36 -10.18
N LYS A 77 9.32 6.20 -10.82
CA LYS A 77 9.20 6.06 -12.28
C LYS A 77 7.75 5.86 -12.75
N THR A 78 6.88 5.31 -11.91
CA THR A 78 5.50 4.98 -12.30
C THR A 78 4.48 6.03 -11.86
N LEU A 79 4.77 6.81 -10.83
CA LEU A 79 3.84 7.79 -10.29
C LEU A 79 3.97 9.15 -10.99
N ALA A 80 2.87 9.60 -11.59
CA ALA A 80 2.73 10.97 -12.07
C ALA A 80 2.54 11.94 -10.89
N ARG A 81 3.62 12.21 -10.13
CA ARG A 81 3.62 12.99 -8.88
C ARG A 81 2.86 14.31 -8.97
N GLY A 82 3.11 15.08 -10.05
CA GLY A 82 2.44 16.35 -10.26
C GLY A 82 0.92 16.22 -10.36
N MET A 83 0.44 15.21 -11.10
CA MET A 83 -0.99 14.93 -11.20
C MET A 83 -1.56 14.44 -9.86
N SER A 84 -0.85 13.54 -9.16
CA SER A 84 -1.28 13.06 -7.84
C SER A 84 -1.45 14.20 -6.83
N PHE A 85 -0.52 15.16 -6.78
CA PHE A 85 -0.66 16.32 -5.90
C PHE A 85 -1.79 17.25 -6.33
N SER A 86 -2.01 17.45 -7.64
CA SER A 86 -3.14 18.26 -8.12
C SER A 86 -4.50 17.70 -7.68
N VAL A 87 -4.64 16.37 -7.56
CA VAL A 87 -5.84 15.71 -7.05
C VAL A 87 -5.89 15.77 -5.53
N ILE A 88 -4.88 15.20 -4.84
CA ILE A 88 -4.85 15.06 -3.37
C ILE A 88 -4.98 16.43 -2.67
N CYS A 89 -4.35 17.47 -3.22
CA CYS A 89 -4.39 18.80 -2.63
C CYS A 89 -5.68 19.57 -2.91
N ALA A 90 -6.46 19.17 -3.92
CA ALA A 90 -7.77 19.76 -4.21
C ALA A 90 -8.92 19.01 -3.52
N GLU A 91 -8.85 17.68 -3.50
CA GLU A 91 -9.93 16.79 -3.08
C GLU A 91 -9.78 16.35 -1.62
N ASP A 92 -8.64 15.77 -1.24
CA ASP A 92 -8.52 15.07 0.04
C ASP A 92 -8.05 15.97 1.18
N VAL A 93 -6.83 16.50 1.07
CA VAL A 93 -6.12 17.18 2.17
C VAL A 93 -6.89 18.36 2.76
N PRO A 94 -7.59 19.22 1.98
CA PRO A 94 -8.36 20.33 2.54
C PRO A 94 -9.47 19.92 3.51
N ASN A 95 -9.97 18.68 3.42
CA ASN A 95 -11.09 18.19 4.22
C ASN A 95 -10.65 17.40 5.46
N ILE A 96 -9.34 17.12 5.60
CA ILE A 96 -8.80 16.38 6.75
C ILE A 96 -8.54 17.35 7.91
N THR A 97 -9.23 17.14 9.02
CA THR A 97 -9.13 17.97 10.22
C THR A 97 -8.03 17.50 11.17
N GLU A 98 -7.54 18.42 12.03
CA GLU A 98 -6.59 18.07 13.09
C GLU A 98 -7.15 17.04 14.10
N GLU A 99 -8.47 17.05 14.31
CA GLU A 99 -9.14 16.12 15.22
C GLU A 99 -9.13 14.69 14.64
N GLU A 100 -9.40 14.55 13.34
CA GLU A 100 -9.30 13.27 12.64
C GLU A 100 -7.87 12.76 12.61
N ILE A 101 -6.88 13.61 12.30
CA ILE A 101 -5.47 13.22 12.33
C ILE A 101 -5.10 12.69 13.72
N LYS A 102 -5.45 13.40 14.79
CA LYS A 102 -5.16 12.94 16.16
C LYS A 102 -5.86 11.63 16.47
N ARG A 103 -7.16 11.53 16.18
CA ARG A 103 -7.96 10.32 16.44
C ARG A 103 -7.40 9.10 15.72
N ASP A 104 -7.11 9.23 14.43
CA ASP A 104 -6.81 8.10 13.55
C ASP A 104 -5.33 7.69 13.59
N THR A 105 -4.45 8.58 14.04
CA THR A 105 -3.01 8.27 14.16
C THR A 105 -2.59 7.90 15.58
N PHE A 106 -3.41 8.19 16.61
CA PHE A 106 -3.10 7.91 18.00
C PHE A 106 -2.84 6.41 18.24
N GLY A 107 -1.69 6.10 18.84
CA GLY A 107 -1.30 4.72 19.16
C GLY A 107 -0.90 3.87 17.95
N THR A 108 -0.95 4.41 16.72
CA THR A 108 -0.51 3.70 15.52
C THR A 108 1.01 3.76 15.37
N TYR A 109 1.60 2.76 14.70
CA TYR A 109 3.04 2.77 14.41
C TYR A 109 3.43 3.81 13.35
N LEU A 110 2.50 4.18 12.44
CA LEU A 110 2.72 5.16 11.36
C LEU A 110 2.76 6.60 11.90
N GLY A 111 1.95 6.90 12.91
CA GLY A 111 1.76 8.28 13.38
C GLY A 111 1.20 9.18 12.28
N ASP A 112 1.43 10.49 12.42
CA ASP A 112 0.90 11.50 11.50
C ASP A 112 1.89 11.92 10.40
N TYR A 113 3.09 11.36 10.38
CA TYR A 113 4.19 11.81 9.51
C TYR A 113 3.78 11.96 8.03
N THR A 114 3.11 10.94 7.46
CA THR A 114 2.72 10.95 6.05
C THR A 114 1.69 12.04 5.75
N ILE A 115 0.65 12.20 6.58
CA ILE A 115 -0.35 13.24 6.38
C ILE A 115 0.26 14.64 6.56
N ARG A 116 1.20 14.82 7.50
CA ARG A 116 1.93 16.10 7.65
C ARG A 116 2.77 16.45 6.43
N LEU A 117 3.39 15.47 5.78
CA LEU A 117 4.09 15.69 4.51
C LEU A 117 3.15 16.15 3.40
N PHE A 118 1.97 15.51 3.28
CA PHE A 118 0.95 15.93 2.31
C PHE A 118 0.41 17.33 2.61
N GLN A 119 0.08 17.65 3.87
CA GLN A 119 -0.35 18.98 4.28
C GLN A 119 0.69 20.06 3.92
N LYS A 120 1.99 19.80 4.20
CA LYS A 120 3.08 20.72 3.85
C LYS A 120 3.21 20.91 2.34
N ALA A 121 3.15 19.82 1.56
CA ALA A 121 3.21 19.92 0.11
C ALA A 121 2.00 20.69 -0.45
N CYS A 122 0.80 20.38 0.03
CA CYS A 122 -0.44 21.01 -0.42
C CYS A 122 -0.57 22.46 0.01
N HIS A 123 0.15 22.91 1.04
CA HIS A 123 0.26 24.33 1.38
C HIS A 123 0.86 25.15 0.24
N GLU A 124 1.87 24.60 -0.44
CA GLU A 124 2.58 25.25 -1.56
C GLU A 124 2.00 24.90 -2.93
N TRP A 125 1.32 23.75 -3.05
CA TRP A 125 0.81 23.25 -4.33
C TRP A 125 -0.40 24.05 -4.82
N PRO A 126 -0.47 24.46 -6.10
CA PRO A 126 -1.67 25.06 -6.68
C PRO A 126 -2.88 24.13 -6.58
N ARG A 127 -4.03 24.65 -6.12
CA ARG A 127 -5.24 23.83 -5.92
C ARG A 127 -6.34 24.20 -6.89
N GLY A 128 -7.04 23.20 -7.38
CA GLY A 128 -8.31 23.36 -8.07
C GLY A 128 -9.47 23.56 -7.09
N SER A 129 -10.62 23.95 -7.62
CA SER A 129 -11.90 23.93 -6.88
C SER A 129 -12.65 22.64 -7.19
N ILE A 130 -13.20 22.00 -6.16
CA ILE A 130 -14.14 20.89 -6.33
C ILE A 130 -15.59 21.35 -6.15
N PRO A 131 -16.57 20.65 -6.76
CA PRO A 131 -17.98 20.91 -6.50
C PRO A 131 -18.33 20.82 -5.02
N LYS A 132 -19.27 21.64 -4.55
CA LYS A 132 -19.69 21.64 -3.13
C LYS A 132 -20.29 20.31 -2.68
N ASN A 133 -20.87 19.56 -3.60
CA ASN A 133 -21.50 18.27 -3.37
C ASN A 133 -20.57 17.09 -3.64
N PHE A 134 -19.25 17.29 -3.74
CA PHE A 134 -18.29 16.24 -4.10
C PHE A 134 -18.35 15.02 -3.16
N PHE A 135 -18.59 15.24 -1.87
CA PHE A 135 -18.68 14.18 -0.85
C PHE A 135 -20.12 13.75 -0.53
N GLU A 136 -21.12 14.23 -1.27
CA GLU A 136 -22.49 13.77 -1.06
C GLU A 136 -22.59 12.27 -1.40
N PRO A 137 -23.24 11.45 -0.55
CA PRO A 137 -23.40 10.03 -0.84
C PRO A 137 -24.14 9.81 -2.16
N PHE A 138 -23.60 8.96 -3.02
CA PHE A 138 -24.26 8.60 -4.26
C PHE A 138 -25.16 7.36 -4.09
N ARG A 139 -26.05 7.12 -5.05
CA ARG A 139 -26.73 5.84 -5.25
C ARG A 139 -26.76 5.54 -6.74
N SER A 140 -26.62 4.27 -7.12
CA SER A 140 -26.68 3.87 -8.51
C SER A 140 -27.27 2.47 -8.68
N ASP A 141 -27.97 2.29 -9.79
CA ASP A 141 -28.49 1.03 -10.30
C ASP A 141 -27.69 0.50 -11.50
N VAL A 142 -26.59 1.16 -11.86
CA VAL A 142 -25.67 0.64 -12.86
C VAL A 142 -25.00 -0.62 -12.28
N PRO A 143 -24.88 -1.72 -13.06
CA PRO A 143 -24.13 -2.89 -12.63
C PRO A 143 -22.67 -2.53 -12.35
N VAL A 144 -22.17 -2.92 -11.18
CA VAL A 144 -20.79 -2.63 -10.75
C VAL A 144 -20.19 -3.87 -10.10
N LEU A 145 -19.00 -4.26 -10.57
CA LEU A 145 -18.16 -5.26 -9.92
C LEU A 145 -17.09 -4.56 -9.09
N LEU A 146 -17.10 -4.80 -7.77
CA LEU A 146 -16.07 -4.36 -6.83
C LEU A 146 -15.21 -5.55 -6.46
N ILE A 147 -13.88 -5.37 -6.49
CA ILE A 147 -12.92 -6.41 -6.14
C ILE A 147 -11.99 -5.83 -5.08
N SER A 148 -11.94 -6.47 -3.91
CA SER A 148 -11.18 -5.99 -2.77
C SER A 148 -10.35 -7.10 -2.16
N GLY A 149 -9.08 -6.81 -1.86
CA GLY A 149 -8.28 -7.68 -0.98
C GLY A 149 -8.68 -7.46 0.48
N VAL A 150 -8.83 -8.52 1.26
CA VAL A 150 -9.12 -8.41 2.70
C VAL A 150 -7.92 -7.84 3.48
N LEU A 151 -6.71 -8.01 2.94
CA LEU A 151 -5.45 -7.57 3.54
C LEU A 151 -4.90 -6.30 2.88
N ASP A 152 -5.73 -5.56 2.13
CA ASP A 152 -5.32 -4.34 1.44
C ASP A 152 -4.91 -3.21 2.43
N PRO A 153 -3.64 -2.77 2.44
CA PRO A 153 -3.13 -1.74 3.36
C PRO A 153 -3.43 -0.30 2.88
N ALA A 154 -4.12 -0.14 1.76
CA ALA A 154 -4.35 1.13 1.08
C ALA A 154 -5.83 1.50 1.02
N THR A 155 -6.64 0.54 0.58
CA THR A 155 -8.09 0.67 0.37
C THR A 155 -8.76 -0.52 1.04
N PRO A 156 -8.84 -0.55 2.38
CA PRO A 156 -9.32 -1.70 3.14
C PRO A 156 -10.77 -2.05 2.77
N PRO A 157 -11.18 -3.32 2.95
CA PRO A 157 -12.45 -3.84 2.45
C PRO A 157 -13.69 -3.12 2.99
N GLU A 158 -13.60 -2.50 4.17
CA GLU A 158 -14.68 -1.70 4.74
C GLU A 158 -15.11 -0.55 3.81
N MET A 159 -14.16 0.07 3.10
CA MET A 159 -14.46 1.10 2.11
C MET A 159 -15.24 0.53 0.92
N ALA A 160 -14.86 -0.66 0.46
CA ALA A 160 -15.55 -1.33 -0.64
C ALA A 160 -16.96 -1.79 -0.24
N ARG A 161 -17.15 -2.26 1.01
CA ARG A 161 -18.47 -2.60 1.56
C ARG A 161 -19.39 -1.37 1.66
N ASP A 162 -18.83 -0.23 2.08
CA ASP A 162 -19.57 1.04 2.15
C ASP A 162 -20.04 1.48 0.75
N VAL A 163 -19.16 1.41 -0.26
CA VAL A 163 -19.51 1.65 -1.67
C VAL A 163 -20.56 0.65 -2.17
N ALA A 164 -20.38 -0.65 -1.91
CA ALA A 164 -21.31 -1.71 -2.33
C ALA A 164 -22.72 -1.49 -1.78
N SER A 165 -22.85 -0.97 -0.55
CA SER A 165 -24.15 -0.71 0.08
C SER A 165 -25.02 0.32 -0.68
N ARG A 166 -24.40 1.09 -1.59
CA ARG A 166 -25.04 2.15 -2.39
C ARG A 166 -25.36 1.73 -3.82
N LEU A 167 -25.04 0.50 -4.19
CA LEU A 167 -25.16 -0.06 -5.53
C LEU A 167 -26.21 -1.18 -5.54
N SER A 168 -27.39 -0.93 -6.13
CA SER A 168 -28.47 -1.93 -6.12
C SER A 168 -28.14 -3.18 -6.95
N HIS A 169 -27.26 -3.03 -7.94
CA HIS A 169 -26.70 -4.12 -8.77
C HIS A 169 -25.18 -4.26 -8.56
N GLY A 170 -24.70 -3.89 -7.37
CA GLY A 170 -23.31 -4.03 -6.98
C GLY A 170 -22.99 -5.46 -6.53
N ARG A 171 -21.85 -5.99 -7.00
CA ARG A 171 -21.26 -7.23 -6.48
C ARG A 171 -19.89 -6.93 -5.91
N LEU A 172 -19.73 -7.12 -4.61
CA LEU A 172 -18.44 -7.12 -3.96
C LEU A 172 -17.84 -8.53 -3.92
N VAL A 173 -16.62 -8.65 -4.43
CA VAL A 173 -15.78 -9.85 -4.37
C VAL A 173 -14.61 -9.56 -3.44
N GLU A 174 -14.62 -10.19 -2.27
CA GLU A 174 -13.53 -10.09 -1.30
C GLU A 174 -12.57 -11.28 -1.45
N ILE A 175 -11.29 -10.98 -1.63
CA ILE A 175 -10.22 -11.97 -1.74
C ILE A 175 -9.62 -12.19 -0.35
N PRO A 176 -9.83 -13.36 0.30
CA PRO A 176 -9.43 -13.57 1.70
C PRO A 176 -7.95 -13.29 1.98
N GLU A 177 -7.08 -13.70 1.06
CA GLU A 177 -5.63 -13.46 1.14
C GLU A 177 -5.16 -12.41 0.11
N GLY A 178 -6.08 -11.58 -0.39
CA GLY A 178 -5.73 -10.52 -1.34
C GLY A 178 -5.20 -9.27 -0.63
N THR A 179 -4.19 -8.64 -1.23
CA THR A 179 -3.70 -7.29 -0.94
C THR A 179 -4.18 -6.28 -2.00
N HIS A 180 -3.61 -5.07 -2.02
CA HIS A 180 -3.91 -4.01 -2.98
C HIS A 180 -3.67 -4.44 -4.42
N GLY A 181 -4.71 -4.37 -5.26
CA GLY A 181 -4.62 -4.70 -6.68
C GLY A 181 -4.25 -6.15 -6.96
N THR A 182 -4.67 -7.10 -6.11
CA THR A 182 -4.39 -8.54 -6.30
C THR A 182 -4.89 -9.04 -7.65
N GLY A 183 -3.97 -9.21 -8.60
CA GLY A 183 -4.23 -9.82 -9.90
C GLY A 183 -4.12 -11.33 -9.84
N SER A 184 -4.98 -12.02 -10.59
CA SER A 184 -4.89 -13.46 -10.82
C SER A 184 -5.76 -13.86 -12.02
N PRO A 185 -5.53 -15.04 -12.63
CA PRO A 185 -6.41 -15.54 -13.69
C PRO A 185 -7.89 -15.65 -13.26
N CYS A 186 -8.16 -15.87 -11.97
CA CYS A 186 -9.51 -15.86 -11.41
C CYS A 186 -10.13 -14.47 -11.51
N ILE A 187 -9.42 -13.44 -11.04
CA ILE A 187 -9.88 -12.04 -11.08
C ILE A 187 -10.03 -11.54 -12.52
N ASP A 188 -9.06 -11.84 -13.39
CA ASP A 188 -9.11 -11.48 -14.80
C ASP A 188 -10.34 -12.11 -15.49
N GLY A 189 -10.63 -13.38 -15.17
CA GLY A 189 -11.80 -14.09 -15.68
C GLY A 189 -13.13 -13.50 -15.19
N LEU A 190 -13.19 -13.07 -13.92
CA LEU A 190 -14.37 -12.39 -13.37
C LEU A 190 -14.62 -11.04 -14.05
N ILE A 191 -13.57 -10.24 -14.24
CA ILE A 191 -13.64 -8.95 -14.93
C ILE A 191 -14.12 -9.17 -16.38
N LEU A 192 -13.54 -10.13 -17.10
CA LEU A 192 -13.93 -10.42 -18.47
C LEU A 192 -15.41 -10.82 -18.56
N LYS A 193 -15.87 -11.75 -17.72
CA LYS A 193 -17.28 -12.16 -17.68
C LYS A 193 -18.21 -10.99 -17.39
N PHE A 194 -17.91 -10.20 -16.36
CA PHE A 194 -18.69 -9.02 -16.02
C PHE A 194 -18.83 -8.04 -17.20
N VAL A 195 -17.71 -7.69 -17.85
CA VAL A 195 -17.72 -6.75 -18.98
C VAL A 195 -18.49 -7.31 -20.18
N THR A 196 -18.32 -8.60 -20.50
CA THR A 196 -19.03 -9.23 -21.64
C THR A 196 -20.53 -9.42 -21.38
N GLN A 197 -20.92 -9.70 -20.14
CA GLN A 197 -22.32 -9.90 -19.75
C GLN A 197 -23.05 -8.58 -19.48
N GLY A 198 -22.33 -7.54 -19.06
CA GLY A 198 -22.91 -6.28 -18.59
C GLY A 198 -23.66 -6.40 -17.26
N SER A 199 -23.43 -7.47 -16.50
CA SER A 199 -24.02 -7.69 -15.17
C SER A 199 -23.09 -8.53 -14.29
N ALA A 200 -23.17 -8.34 -12.98
CA ALA A 200 -22.48 -9.17 -12.00
C ALA A 200 -23.33 -10.35 -11.47
N ASP A 201 -24.58 -10.45 -11.92
CA ASP A 201 -25.49 -11.53 -11.54
C ASP A 201 -24.99 -12.88 -12.06
N GLY A 202 -24.99 -13.88 -11.19
CA GLY A 202 -24.56 -15.24 -11.55
C GLY A 202 -23.05 -15.42 -11.74
N LEU A 203 -22.22 -14.41 -11.42
CA LEU A 203 -20.77 -14.59 -11.41
C LEU A 203 -20.35 -15.61 -10.35
N ASP A 204 -19.76 -16.72 -10.81
CA ASP A 204 -19.12 -17.70 -9.93
C ASP A 204 -17.78 -17.15 -9.43
N THR A 205 -17.69 -16.94 -8.12
CA THR A 205 -16.54 -16.34 -7.42
C THR A 205 -15.75 -17.39 -6.62
N SER A 206 -16.08 -18.68 -6.75
CA SER A 206 -15.44 -19.76 -5.99
C SER A 206 -13.93 -19.85 -6.19
N CYS A 207 -13.41 -19.46 -7.36
CA CYS A 207 -11.97 -19.47 -7.64
C CYS A 207 -11.16 -18.53 -6.75
N VAL A 208 -11.81 -17.53 -6.11
CA VAL A 208 -11.14 -16.58 -5.23
C VAL A 208 -10.53 -17.27 -4.01
N SER A 209 -11.09 -18.41 -3.57
CA SER A 209 -10.56 -19.18 -2.45
C SER A 209 -9.22 -19.86 -2.76
N GLN A 210 -8.78 -19.86 -4.02
CA GLN A 210 -7.51 -20.44 -4.47
C GLN A 210 -6.39 -19.40 -4.57
N ILE A 211 -6.71 -18.12 -4.30
CA ILE A 211 -5.73 -17.05 -4.25
C ILE A 211 -5.12 -17.05 -2.85
N HIS A 212 -3.83 -17.37 -2.78
CA HIS A 212 -3.08 -17.44 -1.53
C HIS A 212 -1.89 -16.50 -1.55
N LEU A 213 -1.55 -15.95 -0.38
CA LEU A 213 -0.26 -15.29 -0.21
C LEU A 213 0.87 -16.32 -0.26
N PRO A 214 2.07 -15.90 -0.69
CA PRO A 214 3.25 -16.74 -0.51
C PRO A 214 3.50 -17.00 0.98
N PRO A 215 4.12 -18.14 1.33
CA PRO A 215 4.58 -18.37 2.69
C PRO A 215 5.64 -17.34 3.09
N PHE A 216 5.76 -17.09 4.40
CA PHE A 216 6.76 -16.15 4.90
C PHE A 216 8.18 -16.57 4.53
N VAL A 217 8.98 -15.58 4.14
CA VAL A 217 10.41 -15.76 3.89
C VAL A 217 11.14 -15.89 5.22
N THR A 218 11.98 -16.90 5.36
CA THR A 218 12.81 -17.13 6.55
C THR A 218 14.28 -16.80 6.31
N GLN A 219 15.01 -16.59 7.40
CA GLN A 219 16.47 -16.39 7.35
C GLN A 219 17.18 -17.58 6.67
N GLU A 220 16.78 -18.80 7.01
CA GLU A 220 17.32 -20.04 6.44
C GLU A 220 17.18 -20.11 4.92
N GLN A 221 16.03 -19.66 4.39
CA GLN A 221 15.78 -19.63 2.94
C GLN A 221 16.73 -18.64 2.24
N ILE A 222 16.99 -17.46 2.83
CA ILE A 222 17.96 -16.50 2.28
C ILE A 222 19.38 -17.08 2.28
N GLU A 223 19.77 -17.75 3.36
CA GLU A 223 21.09 -18.36 3.49
C GLU A 223 21.31 -19.52 2.52
N ALA A 224 20.29 -20.34 2.32
CA ALA A 224 20.30 -21.41 1.32
C ALA A 224 20.47 -20.85 -0.11
N ALA A 225 19.72 -19.81 -0.48
CA ALA A 225 19.83 -19.17 -1.79
C ALA A 225 21.20 -18.53 -2.04
N ARG A 226 21.83 -17.95 -1.01
CA ARG A 226 23.19 -17.38 -1.12
C ARG A 226 24.26 -18.45 -1.32
N SER A 227 24.07 -19.62 -0.73
CA SER A 227 25.02 -20.74 -0.80
C SER A 227 24.98 -21.45 -2.16
N GLN A 228 23.84 -21.39 -2.88
CA GLN A 228 23.69 -21.95 -4.23
C GLN A 228 24.26 -21.05 -5.34
N ASN A 229 24.45 -19.76 -5.05
CA ASN A 229 25.01 -18.76 -5.98
C ASN A 229 26.52 -18.49 -5.75
N LYS A 230 27.20 -19.34 -4.96
CA LYS A 230 28.65 -19.36 -4.78
C LYS A 230 29.23 -20.58 -5.49
#